data_AF-A0A844HI67-F1
#
_entry.id   AF-A0A844HI67-F1
#
_cell.length_a   1.000
_cell.length_b   1.000
_cell.length_c   1.000
_cell.angle_alpha   90.00
_cell.angle_beta   90.00
_cell.angle_gamma   90.00
#
_symmetry.space_group_name_H-M   'P 1'
#
loop_
_entity.id
_entity.type
_entity.pdbx_description
1 polymer ?
#
loop_
_entity_poly.entity_id
_entity_poly.type
_entity_poly.pdbx_seq_one_letter_code
_entity_poly.pdbx_strand_id
1 'polypeptide(L)'
;MMLVELTAPAADVPVAELRDHLRLGSGFDIAADPAETAALAGFLRAAIATIEARTGKVLLSRQFRLRLDDWRDPEGQPLPLAPVASVDQIEIDNGAGKVTTLDPAGWRLLPDMQRPLLMPRSAFLPVIPDAGFVTITFRAGFGLAWSAVPADLAQAVLLLAARYYEDRSFEGSQAAMPFGVSALIERWRAVRVLGGRGKLRGRA
;
A
#
# COMPACT_ATOMS: atom_id res chain seq x y z
N MET A 1 -15.96 3.15 -5.76
CA MET A 1 -14.59 3.32 -5.20
C MET A 1 -13.56 2.73 -6.15
N MET A 2 -12.57 3.54 -6.56
CA MET A 2 -11.46 3.13 -7.42
C MET A 2 -10.16 3.65 -6.82
N LEU A 3 -9.16 2.78 -6.66
CA LEU A 3 -7.83 3.13 -6.15
C LEU A 3 -6.80 2.87 -7.26
N VAL A 4 -5.97 3.86 -7.57
CA VAL A 4 -4.93 3.77 -8.60
C VAL A 4 -3.61 4.25 -8.03
N GLU A 5 -2.53 3.53 -8.32
CA GLU A 5 -1.16 3.96 -8.07
C GLU A 5 -0.72 4.93 -9.17
N LEU A 6 -0.19 6.09 -8.78
CA LEU A 6 0.21 7.14 -9.72
C LEU A 6 1.70 7.12 -10.04
N THR A 7 2.52 6.57 -9.15
CA THR A 7 3.99 6.57 -9.27
C THR A 7 4.54 5.20 -8.90
N ALA A 8 5.56 4.73 -9.63
CA ALA A 8 6.36 3.61 -9.17
C ALA A 8 7.14 3.97 -7.89
N PRO A 9 7.56 2.99 -7.07
CA PRO A 9 8.47 3.22 -5.96
C PRO A 9 9.76 3.93 -6.40
N ALA A 10 10.21 4.92 -5.63
CA ALA A 10 11.42 5.68 -5.95
C ALA A 10 12.72 4.94 -5.59
N ALA A 11 12.69 4.05 -4.59
CA ALA A 11 13.84 3.21 -4.26
C ALA A 11 13.92 1.99 -5.17
N ASP A 12 15.17 1.63 -5.47
CA ASP A 12 15.49 0.33 -6.01
C ASP A 12 15.18 -0.76 -4.98
N VAL A 13 14.69 -1.89 -5.49
CA VAL A 13 14.50 -3.11 -4.68
C VAL A 13 15.87 -3.66 -4.23
N PRO A 14 15.96 -4.30 -3.06
CA PRO A 14 17.24 -4.69 -2.44
C PRO A 14 17.87 -5.92 -3.10
N VAL A 15 18.31 -5.80 -4.37
CA VAL A 15 18.85 -6.93 -5.13
C VAL A 15 20.11 -7.50 -4.48
N ALA A 16 20.99 -6.65 -3.95
CA ALA A 16 22.20 -7.09 -3.25
C ALA A 16 21.86 -7.95 -2.02
N GLU A 17 20.90 -7.52 -1.19
CA GLU A 17 20.47 -8.29 -0.01
C GLU A 17 19.87 -9.65 -0.42
N LEU A 18 19.12 -9.71 -1.53
CA LEU A 18 18.59 -10.98 -2.02
C LEU A 18 19.70 -11.91 -2.52
N ARG A 19 20.74 -11.39 -3.18
CA ARG A 19 21.89 -12.21 -3.60
C ARG A 19 22.59 -12.84 -2.40
N ASP A 20 22.84 -12.04 -1.38
CA ASP A 20 23.46 -12.49 -0.14
C ASP A 20 22.59 -13.53 0.56
N HIS A 21 21.26 -13.30 0.60
CA HIS A 21 20.29 -14.23 1.16
C HIS A 21 20.28 -15.59 0.44
N LEU A 22 20.35 -15.57 -0.89
CA LEU A 22 20.42 -16.75 -1.75
C LEU A 22 21.81 -17.41 -1.74
N ARG A 23 22.80 -16.81 -1.08
CA ARG A 23 24.20 -17.25 -1.09
C ARG A 23 24.76 -17.40 -2.50
N LEU A 24 24.35 -16.51 -3.41
CA LEU A 24 24.94 -16.44 -4.74
C LEU A 24 26.41 -16.02 -4.62
N GLY A 25 27.24 -16.51 -5.55
CA GLY A 25 28.69 -16.36 -5.46
C GLY A 25 29.14 -14.92 -5.27
N SER A 26 29.92 -14.67 -4.22
CA SER A 26 30.58 -13.40 -3.94
C SER A 26 32.10 -13.58 -3.94
N GLY A 27 32.84 -12.52 -4.29
CA GLY A 27 34.31 -12.52 -4.23
C GLY A 27 35.07 -13.05 -5.45
N PHE A 28 34.36 -13.35 -6.54
CA PHE A 28 34.97 -13.55 -7.87
C PHE A 28 34.75 -12.28 -8.71
N ASP A 29 35.65 -11.99 -9.66
CA ASP A 29 35.42 -10.98 -10.72
C ASP A 29 34.33 -11.46 -11.70
N ILE A 30 33.15 -11.77 -11.16
CA ILE A 30 31.94 -12.02 -11.93
C ILE A 30 31.42 -10.63 -12.26
N ALA A 31 31.60 -10.20 -13.51
CA ALA A 31 30.95 -9.01 -14.02
C ALA A 31 29.44 -9.11 -13.71
N ALA A 32 28.86 -8.04 -13.17
CA ALA A 32 27.44 -8.02 -12.83
C ALA A 32 26.61 -8.47 -14.04
N ASP A 33 25.92 -9.61 -13.93
CA ASP A 33 25.02 -10.08 -14.97
C ASP A 33 23.74 -9.23 -14.94
N PRO A 34 23.48 -8.40 -15.99
CA PRO A 34 22.29 -7.56 -16.04
C PRO A 34 21.01 -8.40 -16.08
N ALA A 35 21.05 -9.61 -16.67
CA ALA A 35 19.90 -10.48 -16.77
C ALA A 35 19.54 -11.08 -15.40
N GLU A 36 20.54 -11.55 -14.64
CA GLU A 36 20.34 -12.01 -13.26
C GLU A 36 19.81 -10.88 -12.37
N THR A 37 20.40 -9.68 -12.49
CA THR A 37 19.97 -8.49 -11.73
C THR A 37 18.50 -8.17 -11.99
N ALA A 38 18.09 -8.17 -13.26
CA ALA A 38 16.71 -7.93 -13.64
C ALA A 38 15.75 -9.02 -13.14
N ALA A 39 16.16 -10.29 -13.19
CA ALA A 39 15.36 -11.42 -12.70
C ALA A 39 15.14 -11.34 -11.19
N LEU A 40 16.21 -11.11 -10.40
CA LEU A 40 16.13 -10.95 -8.94
C LEU A 40 15.26 -9.76 -8.55
N ALA A 41 15.39 -8.64 -9.25
CA ALA A 41 14.52 -7.49 -9.06
C ALA A 41 13.05 -7.81 -9.37
N GLY A 42 12.78 -8.67 -10.36
CA GLY A 42 11.45 -9.18 -10.68
C GLY A 42 10.83 -9.97 -9.53
N PHE A 43 11.59 -10.91 -8.94
CA PHE A 43 11.13 -11.70 -7.79
C PHE A 43 10.85 -10.82 -6.56
N LEU A 44 11.69 -9.82 -6.29
CA LEU A 44 11.46 -8.86 -5.21
C LEU A 44 10.17 -8.06 -5.41
N ARG A 45 9.93 -7.54 -6.62
CA ARG A 45 8.68 -6.80 -6.91
C ARG A 45 7.45 -7.69 -6.74
N ALA A 46 7.51 -8.95 -7.19
CA ALA A 46 6.42 -9.91 -7.01
C ALA A 46 6.17 -10.23 -5.52
N ALA A 47 7.23 -10.41 -4.73
CA ALA A 47 7.13 -10.67 -3.30
C ALA A 47 6.56 -9.47 -2.53
N ILE A 48 7.02 -8.25 -2.83
CA ILE A 48 6.49 -7.00 -2.28
C ILE A 48 5.00 -6.90 -2.57
N ALA A 49 4.59 -7.00 -3.84
CA ALA A 49 3.18 -6.90 -4.22
C ALA A 49 2.29 -7.94 -3.49
N THR A 50 2.80 -9.16 -3.32
CA THR A 50 2.10 -10.24 -2.61
C THR A 50 1.92 -9.94 -1.12
N ILE A 51 2.95 -9.40 -0.46
CA ILE A 51 2.90 -9.04 0.96
C ILE A 51 2.02 -7.81 1.19
N GLU A 52 2.12 -6.79 0.33
CA GLU A 52 1.26 -5.61 0.37
C GLU A 52 -0.22 -6.01 0.23
N ALA A 53 -0.55 -6.89 -0.73
CA ALA A 53 -1.92 -7.38 -0.93
C ALA A 53 -2.48 -8.13 0.29
N ARG A 54 -1.65 -8.91 0.99
CA ARG A 54 -2.09 -9.68 2.17
C ARG A 54 -2.21 -8.84 3.44
N THR A 55 -1.38 -7.82 3.58
CA THR A 55 -1.30 -7.00 4.80
C THR A 55 -2.10 -5.70 4.71
N GLY A 56 -2.39 -5.22 3.50
CA GLY A 56 -2.89 -3.87 3.25
C GLY A 56 -1.85 -2.78 3.55
N LYS A 57 -0.58 -3.18 3.71
CA LYS A 57 0.53 -2.25 3.93
C LYS A 57 1.13 -1.84 2.60
N VAL A 58 1.63 -0.62 2.52
CA VAL A 58 2.50 -0.17 1.44
C VAL A 58 3.92 -0.18 1.98
N LEU A 59 4.81 -0.92 1.33
CA LEU A 59 6.18 -1.09 1.83
C LEU A 59 7.02 0.14 1.50
N LEU A 60 7.10 0.48 0.21
CA LEU A 60 7.85 1.63 -0.30
C LEU A 60 6.91 2.78 -0.64
N SER A 61 7.27 3.99 -0.20
CA SER A 61 6.43 5.18 -0.36
C SER A 61 6.17 5.52 -1.82
N ARG A 62 4.89 5.63 -2.17
CA ARG A 62 4.39 5.98 -3.51
C ARG A 62 3.07 6.75 -3.41
N GLN A 63 2.71 7.41 -4.50
CA GLN A 63 1.50 8.21 -4.57
C GLN A 63 0.33 7.38 -5.12
N PHE A 64 -0.84 7.60 -4.52
CA PHE A 64 -2.09 6.95 -4.89
C PHE A 64 -3.19 7.98 -5.09
N ARG A 65 -4.15 7.61 -5.93
CA ARG A 65 -5.40 8.31 -6.13
C ARG A 65 -6.56 7.41 -5.75
N LEU A 66 -7.35 7.84 -4.77
CA LEU A 66 -8.59 7.20 -4.37
C LEU A 66 -9.77 8.04 -4.86
N ARG A 67 -10.60 7.46 -5.72
CA ARG A 67 -11.90 8.00 -6.12
C ARG A 67 -13.02 7.33 -5.35
N LEU A 68 -13.91 8.15 -4.79
CA LEU A 68 -15.12 7.72 -4.08
C LEU A 68 -16.32 8.49 -4.63
N ASP A 69 -17.43 7.79 -4.81
CA ASP A 69 -18.67 8.40 -5.28
C ASP A 69 -19.42 9.09 -4.11
N ASP A 70 -19.18 8.63 -2.87
CA ASP A 70 -19.60 9.30 -1.63
C ASP A 70 -18.63 8.94 -0.49
N TRP A 71 -18.66 9.72 0.60
CA TRP A 71 -17.93 9.39 1.83
C TRP A 71 -18.49 8.12 2.46
N ARG A 72 -17.60 7.22 2.88
CA ARG A 72 -18.00 6.04 3.67
C ARG A 72 -18.51 6.43 5.06
N ASP A 73 -17.91 7.48 5.61
CA ASP A 73 -18.29 8.11 6.86
C ASP A 73 -17.92 9.60 6.78
N PRO A 74 -18.91 10.52 6.75
CA PRO A 74 -18.66 11.96 6.72
C PRO A 74 -17.93 12.50 7.96
N GLU A 75 -17.96 11.80 9.10
CA GLU A 75 -17.20 12.18 10.30
C GLU A 75 -15.73 11.74 10.23
N GLY A 76 -15.38 10.83 9.31
CA GLY A 76 -14.01 10.35 9.13
C GLY A 76 -13.87 9.31 8.02
N GLN A 77 -13.32 9.69 6.87
CA GLN A 77 -13.16 8.80 5.73
C GLN A 77 -11.95 7.87 5.92
N PRO A 78 -12.13 6.53 6.02
CA PRO A 78 -11.00 5.61 6.09
C PRO A 78 -10.26 5.53 4.76
N LEU A 79 -8.92 5.51 4.82
CA LEU A 79 -8.07 5.28 3.68
C LEU A 79 -7.77 3.76 3.55
N PRO A 80 -7.79 3.19 2.32
CA PRO A 80 -7.71 1.75 2.12
C PRO A 80 -6.30 1.17 2.27
N LEU A 81 -5.28 2.03 2.37
CA LEU A 81 -3.87 1.68 2.47
C LEU A 81 -3.28 2.25 3.76
N ALA A 82 -2.28 1.57 4.31
CA ALA A 82 -1.50 2.06 5.43
C ALA A 82 -0.01 1.71 5.24
N PRO A 83 0.93 2.39 5.89
CA PRO A 83 0.74 3.70 6.52
C PRO A 83 0.56 4.80 5.47
N VAL A 84 -0.18 5.85 5.81
CA VAL A 84 -0.31 7.07 4.99
C VAL A 84 0.60 8.13 5.58
N ALA A 85 1.50 8.67 4.75
CA ALA A 85 2.47 9.70 5.15
C ALA A 85 1.88 11.10 5.00
N SER A 86 1.19 11.36 3.90
CA SER A 86 0.55 12.65 3.61
C SER A 86 -0.68 12.46 2.74
N VAL A 87 -1.64 13.38 2.88
CA VAL A 87 -2.67 13.62 1.86
C VAL A 87 -2.24 14.87 1.12
N ASP A 88 -2.06 14.75 -0.18
CA ASP A 88 -1.49 15.80 -1.02
C ASP A 88 -2.59 16.75 -1.51
N GLN A 89 -3.74 16.20 -1.92
CA GLN A 89 -4.84 16.98 -2.48
C GLN A 89 -6.18 16.24 -2.35
N ILE A 90 -7.26 17.00 -2.16
CA ILE A 90 -8.64 16.49 -2.20
C ILE A 90 -9.45 17.35 -3.15
N GLU A 91 -10.18 16.73 -4.05
CA GLU A 91 -10.93 17.40 -5.11
C GLU A 91 -12.34 16.81 -5.21
N ILE A 92 -13.35 17.67 -5.31
CA ILE A 92 -14.74 17.26 -5.53
C ILE A 92 -15.15 17.69 -6.92
N ASP A 93 -15.56 16.71 -7.74
CA ASP A 93 -16.28 16.95 -8.98
C ASP A 93 -17.78 17.09 -8.68
N ASN A 94 -18.43 18.06 -9.33
CA ASN A 94 -19.84 18.38 -9.08
C ASN A 94 -20.84 17.62 -9.97
N GLY A 95 -20.40 16.63 -10.74
CA GLY A 95 -21.23 15.88 -11.70
C GLY A 95 -21.44 16.59 -13.04
N ALA A 96 -21.05 17.85 -13.15
CA ALA A 96 -21.07 18.64 -14.38
C ALA A 96 -19.67 18.96 -14.92
N GLY A 97 -18.64 18.24 -14.43
CA GLY A 97 -17.24 18.39 -14.83
C GLY A 97 -16.51 19.59 -14.21
N LYS A 98 -17.13 20.32 -13.28
CA LYS A 98 -16.44 21.34 -12.50
C LYS A 98 -15.82 20.68 -11.27
N VAL A 99 -14.49 20.73 -11.19
CA VAL A 99 -13.70 20.24 -10.07
C VAL A 99 -13.36 21.39 -9.13
N THR A 100 -13.55 21.17 -7.83
CA THR A 100 -13.17 22.11 -6.76
C THR A 100 -12.21 21.44 -5.80
N THR A 101 -11.03 22.02 -5.61
CA THR A 101 -10.06 21.56 -4.60
C THR A 101 -10.51 22.00 -3.21
N LEU A 102 -10.50 21.08 -2.25
CA LEU A 102 -10.80 21.40 -0.85
C LEU A 102 -9.60 22.08 -0.19
N ASP A 103 -9.87 23.12 0.59
CA ASP A 103 -8.88 23.81 1.41
C ASP A 103 -8.23 22.82 2.43
N PRO A 104 -6.89 22.65 2.41
CA PRO A 104 -6.16 21.85 3.41
C PRO A 104 -6.45 22.23 4.87
N ALA A 105 -6.87 23.47 5.15
CA ALA A 105 -7.25 23.90 6.49
C ALA A 105 -8.59 23.28 6.98
N GLY A 106 -9.39 22.70 6.09
CA GLY A 106 -10.69 22.09 6.40
C GLY A 106 -10.63 20.64 6.88
N TRP A 107 -9.47 19.98 6.76
CA TRP A 107 -9.32 18.56 7.07
C TRP A 107 -7.95 18.26 7.70
N ARG A 108 -7.76 17.02 8.16
CA ARG A 108 -6.48 16.51 8.65
C ARG A 108 -6.38 15.01 8.44
N LEU A 109 -5.16 14.53 8.24
CA LEU A 109 -4.87 13.09 8.35
C LEU A 109 -4.77 12.72 9.83
N LEU A 110 -5.50 11.69 10.24
CA LEU A 110 -5.23 10.94 11.47
C LEU A 110 -4.36 9.73 11.09
N PRO A 111 -3.04 9.79 11.33
CA PRO A 111 -2.14 8.71 10.97
C PRO A 111 -2.39 7.50 11.88
N ASP A 112 -2.44 6.32 11.27
CA ASP A 112 -2.54 5.05 11.98
C ASP A 112 -1.94 3.95 11.10
N MET A 113 -1.34 2.93 11.72
CA MET A 113 -0.67 1.84 10.99
C MET A 113 -1.66 0.82 10.42
N GLN A 114 -2.91 0.81 10.86
CA GLN A 114 -3.94 -0.14 10.46
C GLN A 114 -5.12 0.52 9.75
N ARG A 115 -5.55 1.68 10.23
CA ARG A 115 -6.76 2.40 9.78
C ARG A 115 -6.53 3.91 9.77
N PRO A 116 -5.66 4.43 8.89
CA PRO A 116 -5.51 5.87 8.72
C PRO A 116 -6.84 6.48 8.25
N LEU A 117 -7.22 7.62 8.86
CA LEU A 117 -8.47 8.31 8.57
C LEU A 117 -8.19 9.71 8.04
N LEU A 118 -8.96 10.13 7.04
CA LEU A 118 -9.12 11.53 6.71
C LEU A 118 -10.25 12.10 7.57
N MET A 119 -9.91 13.02 8.48
CA MET A 119 -10.85 13.62 9.42
C MET A 119 -11.20 15.06 8.99
N PRO A 120 -12.46 15.50 9.09
CA PRO A 120 -12.79 16.91 9.00
C PRO A 120 -12.20 17.67 10.20
N ARG A 121 -11.93 18.96 10.02
CA ARG A 121 -11.67 19.89 11.14
C ARG A 121 -12.95 20.56 11.64
N SER A 122 -14.03 20.47 10.87
CA SER A 122 -15.40 20.79 11.27
C SER A 122 -16.14 19.52 11.71
N ALA A 123 -17.47 19.58 11.83
CA ALA A 123 -18.29 18.42 12.18
C ALA A 123 -18.28 17.30 11.11
N PHE A 124 -18.25 17.66 9.82
CA PHE A 124 -18.38 16.71 8.72
C PHE A 124 -17.53 17.12 7.51
N LEU A 125 -17.10 16.14 6.72
CA LEU A 125 -16.52 16.37 5.41
C LEU A 125 -17.55 17.02 4.47
N PRO A 126 -17.13 17.85 3.49
CA PRO A 126 -18.04 18.51 2.57
C PRO A 126 -18.91 17.53 1.77
N VAL A 127 -20.16 17.90 1.51
CA VAL A 127 -21.08 17.06 0.72
C VAL A 127 -20.55 16.89 -0.70
N ILE A 128 -20.61 15.66 -1.22
CA ILE A 128 -20.34 15.35 -2.62
C ILE A 128 -21.66 15.51 -3.38
N PRO A 129 -21.72 16.37 -4.43
CA PRO A 129 -22.94 16.57 -5.20
C PRO A 129 -23.42 15.30 -5.91
N ASP A 130 -24.72 15.24 -6.24
CA ASP A 130 -25.29 14.15 -7.02
C ASP A 130 -24.57 13.99 -8.37
N ALA A 131 -24.32 12.74 -8.78
CA ALA A 131 -23.50 12.37 -9.93
C ALA A 131 -22.03 12.88 -9.90
N GLY A 132 -21.62 13.54 -8.82
CA GLY A 132 -20.25 13.93 -8.54
C GLY A 132 -19.44 12.80 -7.90
N PHE A 133 -18.18 13.11 -7.59
CA PHE A 133 -17.28 12.20 -6.88
C PHE A 133 -16.17 13.00 -6.20
N VAL A 134 -15.56 12.40 -5.18
CA VAL A 134 -14.35 12.93 -4.56
C VAL A 134 -13.12 12.14 -5.00
N THR A 135 -12.04 12.85 -5.23
CA THR A 135 -10.71 12.30 -5.50
C THR A 135 -9.75 12.72 -4.40
N ILE A 136 -9.11 11.76 -3.76
CA ILE A 136 -8.06 11.97 -2.76
C ILE A 136 -6.75 11.50 -3.35
N THR A 137 -5.79 12.41 -3.49
CA THR A 137 -4.41 12.09 -3.85
C THR A 137 -3.57 12.09 -2.58
N PHE A 138 -2.87 10.99 -2.29
CA PHE A 138 -2.13 10.82 -1.04
C PHE A 138 -0.90 9.94 -1.23
N ARG A 139 0.07 10.08 -0.33
CA ARG A 139 1.28 9.26 -0.28
C ARG A 139 1.17 8.22 0.83
N ALA A 140 1.35 6.96 0.48
CA ALA A 140 1.38 5.85 1.43
C ALA A 140 2.66 5.05 1.30
N GLY A 141 3.15 4.51 2.41
CA GLY A 141 4.33 3.66 2.53
C GLY A 141 5.20 4.00 3.75
N PHE A 142 5.98 3.03 4.23
CA PHE A 142 6.84 3.22 5.42
C PHE A 142 7.96 4.25 5.20
N GLY A 143 8.49 4.33 3.97
CA GLY A 143 9.44 5.35 3.60
C GLY A 143 9.90 5.20 2.15
N LEU A 144 10.71 6.16 1.70
CA LEU A 144 11.24 6.16 0.33
C LEU A 144 12.31 5.09 0.12
N ALA A 145 13.08 4.75 1.16
CA ALA A 145 14.18 3.79 1.10
C ALA A 145 13.77 2.42 1.67
N TRP A 146 14.41 1.36 1.19
CA TRP A 146 14.21 -0.01 1.70
C TRP A 146 14.48 -0.13 3.21
N SER A 147 15.48 0.60 3.73
CA SER A 147 15.81 0.64 5.15
C SER A 147 14.71 1.20 6.06
N ALA A 148 13.69 1.87 5.50
CA ALA A 148 12.52 2.32 6.25
C ALA A 148 11.47 1.22 6.44
N VAL A 149 11.54 0.12 5.68
CA VAL A 149 10.62 -1.01 5.80
C VAL A 149 10.91 -1.75 7.12
N PRO A 150 9.88 -2.06 7.94
CA PRO A 150 10.07 -2.85 9.16
C PRO A 150 10.80 -4.17 8.88
N ALA A 151 11.78 -4.51 9.72
CA ALA A 151 12.70 -5.62 9.48
C ALA A 151 12.01 -6.98 9.30
N ASP A 152 10.88 -7.20 9.98
CA ASP A 152 10.06 -8.42 9.83
C ASP A 152 9.35 -8.49 8.47
N LEU A 153 8.84 -7.37 7.95
CA LEU A 153 8.29 -7.29 6.61
C LEU A 153 9.38 -7.41 5.53
N ALA A 154 10.54 -6.79 5.75
CA ALA A 154 11.69 -6.90 4.87
C ALA A 154 12.16 -8.37 4.77
N GLN A 155 12.27 -9.06 5.91
CA GLN A 155 12.62 -10.48 5.95
C GLN A 155 11.56 -11.35 5.27
N ALA A 156 10.27 -11.06 5.45
CA ALA A 156 9.19 -11.77 4.78
C ALA A 156 9.29 -11.64 3.24
N VAL A 157 9.66 -10.46 2.74
CA VAL A 157 9.92 -10.22 1.30
C VAL A 157 11.09 -11.07 0.82
N LEU A 158 12.23 -11.08 1.52
CA LEU A 158 13.39 -11.86 1.12
C LEU A 158 13.09 -13.35 1.06
N LEU A 159 12.44 -13.90 2.09
CA LEU A 159 12.04 -15.32 2.13
C LEU A 159 11.10 -15.69 0.98
N LEU A 160 10.13 -14.82 0.66
CA LEU A 160 9.19 -15.06 -0.42
C LEU A 160 9.84 -14.91 -1.80
N ALA A 161 10.70 -13.92 -1.99
CA ALA A 161 11.43 -13.72 -3.24
C ALA A 161 12.42 -14.88 -3.50
N ALA A 162 13.09 -15.37 -2.46
CA ALA A 162 13.95 -16.55 -2.55
C ALA A 162 13.15 -17.79 -2.99
N ARG A 163 11.94 -17.98 -2.43
CA ARG A 163 11.06 -19.06 -2.87
C ARG A 163 10.69 -18.95 -4.36
N TYR A 164 10.37 -17.75 -4.86
CA TYR A 164 10.08 -17.57 -6.29
C TYR A 164 11.29 -17.81 -7.18
N TYR A 165 12.49 -17.52 -6.68
CA TYR A 165 13.73 -17.80 -7.40
C TYR A 165 13.99 -19.31 -7.53
N GLU A 166 13.85 -20.04 -6.42
CA GLU A 166 14.12 -21.48 -6.30
C GLU A 166 13.05 -22.35 -6.97
N ASP A 167 11.77 -21.99 -6.81
CA ASP A 167 10.63 -22.74 -7.34
C ASP A 167 9.90 -21.92 -8.41
N ARG A 168 10.24 -22.20 -9.67
CA ARG A 168 9.66 -21.56 -10.86
C ARG A 168 8.49 -22.35 -11.44
N SER A 169 8.12 -23.47 -10.83
CA SER A 169 7.11 -24.38 -11.35
C SER A 169 5.69 -23.93 -10.98
N PHE A 170 4.71 -24.35 -11.79
CA PHE A 170 3.28 -24.15 -11.55
C PHE A 170 2.64 -25.37 -10.85
N GLU A 171 3.41 -26.23 -10.17
CA GLU A 171 2.88 -27.48 -9.63
C GLU A 171 2.30 -27.29 -8.22
N GLY A 172 0.98 -27.05 -8.14
CA GLY A 172 0.08 -27.42 -7.04
C GLY A 172 0.31 -26.85 -5.63
N SER A 173 1.48 -26.27 -5.34
CA SER A 173 1.86 -25.69 -4.05
C SER A 173 1.48 -24.21 -3.91
N GLN A 174 0.89 -23.62 -4.96
CA GLN A 174 0.48 -22.21 -5.04
C GLN A 174 -0.42 -21.72 -3.89
N ALA A 175 -1.16 -22.63 -3.23
CA ALA A 175 -2.21 -22.21 -2.32
C ALA A 175 -1.69 -21.72 -0.95
N ALA A 176 -0.52 -22.18 -0.50
CA ALA A 176 -0.02 -21.88 0.84
C ALA A 176 1.21 -20.97 0.78
N MET A 177 1.05 -19.75 1.29
CA MET A 177 2.20 -18.91 1.63
C MET A 177 3.10 -19.67 2.61
N PRO A 178 4.43 -19.70 2.43
CA PRO A 178 5.32 -20.42 3.35
C PRO A 178 5.05 -20.01 4.80
N PHE A 179 5.02 -20.97 5.73
CA PHE A 179 4.62 -20.72 7.11
C PHE A 179 5.43 -19.58 7.76
N GLY A 180 6.76 -19.56 7.54
CA GLY A 180 7.63 -18.51 8.05
C GLY A 180 7.24 -17.11 7.54
N VAL A 181 6.85 -17.00 6.26
CA VAL A 181 6.37 -15.73 5.69
C VAL A 181 5.03 -15.34 6.31
N SER A 182 4.09 -16.28 6.42
CA SER A 182 2.78 -16.05 7.04
C SER A 182 2.90 -15.57 8.49
N ALA A 183 3.75 -16.22 9.30
CA ALA A 183 3.96 -15.87 10.70
C ALA A 183 4.53 -14.45 10.89
N LEU A 184 5.43 -14.00 10.00
CA LEU A 184 5.98 -12.64 10.04
C LEU A 184 4.95 -11.57 9.68
N ILE A 185 4.09 -11.84 8.70
CA ILE A 185 3.14 -10.84 8.21
C ILE A 185 1.84 -10.77 9.01
N GLU A 186 1.53 -11.78 9.83
CA GLU A 186 0.22 -11.91 10.48
C GLU A 186 -0.15 -10.68 11.33
N ARG A 187 0.81 -10.15 12.11
CA ARG A 187 0.59 -8.97 12.95
C ARG A 187 0.26 -7.69 12.16
N TRP A 188 0.63 -7.66 10.88
CA TRP A 188 0.45 -6.51 10.00
C TRP A 188 -0.89 -6.52 9.28
N ARG A 189 -1.57 -7.68 9.24
CA ARG A 189 -2.86 -7.82 8.58
C ARG A 189 -3.90 -6.95 9.26
N ALA A 190 -4.72 -6.29 8.45
CA ALA A 190 -5.86 -5.55 8.93
C ALA A 190 -6.93 -6.51 9.48
N VAL A 191 -7.02 -6.63 10.81
CA VAL A 191 -8.09 -7.40 11.45
C VAL A 191 -9.42 -6.64 11.30
N ARG A 192 -10.39 -7.27 10.63
CA ARG A 192 -11.74 -6.73 10.43
C ARG A 192 -12.72 -7.61 11.21
N VAL A 193 -13.13 -7.13 12.39
CA VAL A 193 -14.12 -7.81 13.25
C VAL A 193 -15.55 -7.33 12.97
N LEU A 194 -15.69 -6.21 12.25
CA LEU A 194 -16.97 -5.59 11.91
C LEU A 194 -17.34 -5.93 10.46
N GLY A 195 -18.37 -6.77 10.29
CA GLY A 195 -18.99 -7.09 9.00
C GLY A 195 -20.34 -6.38 8.76
N GLY A 196 -20.77 -5.51 9.68
CA GLY A 196 -22.06 -4.82 9.62
C GLY A 196 -21.96 -3.36 9.17
N ARG A 197 -23.03 -2.85 8.56
CA ARG A 197 -23.26 -1.40 8.43
C ARG A 197 -23.23 -0.80 9.84
N GLY A 198 -22.17 -0.05 10.18
CA GLY A 198 -22.24 0.88 11.30
C GLY A 198 -23.50 1.72 11.09
N LYS A 199 -24.34 1.87 12.13
CA LYS A 199 -25.59 2.62 12.01
C LYS A 199 -25.25 3.98 11.42
N LEU A 200 -25.76 4.27 10.21
CA LEU A 200 -25.90 5.64 9.73
C LEU A 200 -26.65 6.36 10.84
N ARG A 201 -25.95 7.18 11.63
CA ARG A 201 -26.63 8.08 12.56
C ARG A 201 -27.55 8.92 11.68
N GLY A 202 -28.85 8.70 11.85
CA GLY A 202 -29.87 9.24 10.96
C GLY A 202 -29.69 10.73 10.79
N ARG A 203 -29.75 11.20 9.55
CA ARG A 203 -29.95 12.62 9.25
C ARG A 203 -31.23 13.04 9.96
N ALA A 204 -31.11 13.96 10.93
CA ALA A 204 -32.22 14.74 11.45
C ALA A 204 -32.40 15.97 10.55
#